data_AF-A0A813SNT0-F1
#
_entry.id   AF-A0A813SNT0-F1
#
_cell.length_a   1.000
_cell.length_b   1.000
_cell.length_c   1.000
_cell.angle_alpha   90.00
_cell.angle_beta   90.00
_cell.angle_gamma   90.00
#
_symmetry.space_group_name_H-M   'P 1'
#
loop_
_entity.id
_entity.type
_entity.pdbx_description
1 polymer ?
#
loop_
_entity_poly.entity_id
_entity_poly.type
_entity_poly.pdbx_seq_one_letter_code
_entity_poly.pdbx_strand_id
1 'polypeptide(L)'
;MASGGTRTIRRTVEHGIRQVSSNDFGGSAGNALAVAAIKEQRDTEKQELIKLNNRFAAYIDRVKYLEGTNKQLQIKLDELRSRWGIDSDRLRQEYEPHLNDARHKIDQATADKARAEIKSKRAEFDVLNYRRLCDDVQQWTNADRGKISTLEATLRENQAELEHLHRLMNDSMNDIEKYRNEMKHLYEEISRLLVELDTETMARIKTENEKQTLEEQIPFLSAIHEQEMNELRTLSSGNIGIDPTTFYKNELQRAIREIRNDFENLSRVQRQELEEYYQIKTDEVIQQAQRAKREQVVQQQSQESSTTIRTTITETKKEMADLQNEYNSHLANMSELESRLETLKRENTDAIDSREREILELRSRLNSLMVAYDEIVSNKSSLEFEINTYRRLLESEELHAGKFGNKVSRIVYEDTSNRYQTIEKKHDIISTNTVSHRPLISTELPTTSKISQVEMQAKTTFQRSSKGPIYIDDCSPDGKYVTLANTSKNKDIDLTGWHLLRKVDNSQEITFPLPPNFKLQSGKNVKIYAGGHNREHSSDLVYPQINSWGTGVNIVTRLLNDQNEEKATHIQKTVYAA
;
A
#
# COMPACT_ATOMS: atom_id res chain seq x y z
N MET A 1 74.22 -58.11 23.82
CA MET A 1 74.66 -58.90 22.65
C MET A 1 75.30 -57.94 21.66
N ALA A 2 76.51 -58.30 21.22
CA ALA A 2 77.30 -57.78 20.07
C ALA A 2 77.69 -56.29 20.10
N SER A 3 78.89 -55.85 19.72
CA SER A 3 80.19 -56.42 19.30
C SER A 3 81.10 -55.19 19.16
N GLY A 4 82.25 -55.05 19.81
CA GLY A 4 83.48 -55.76 19.48
C GLY A 4 84.26 -55.02 18.38
N GLY A 5 85.35 -54.33 18.72
CA GLY A 5 86.18 -53.61 17.75
C GLY A 5 87.47 -52.98 18.29
N THR A 6 88.30 -53.74 19.02
CA THR A 6 89.66 -53.36 19.43
C THR A 6 90.63 -53.57 18.27
N ARG A 7 91.51 -52.60 17.96
CA ARG A 7 92.60 -52.78 16.97
C ARG A 7 93.97 -52.59 17.63
N THR A 8 94.60 -53.72 17.94
CA THR A 8 96.00 -53.90 18.36
C THR A 8 96.92 -53.86 17.14
N ILE A 9 98.02 -53.11 17.19
CA ILE A 9 99.11 -53.18 16.19
C ILE A 9 100.36 -53.74 16.87
N ARG A 10 100.76 -54.92 16.39
CA ARG A 10 101.93 -55.71 16.78
C ARG A 10 103.02 -55.47 15.72
N ARG A 11 104.26 -55.16 16.12
CA ARG A 11 105.45 -55.29 15.27
C ARG A 11 106.58 -55.94 16.07
N THR A 12 107.21 -56.92 15.45
CA THR A 12 108.15 -57.88 16.03
C THR A 12 109.55 -57.62 15.44
N VAL A 13 110.51 -57.39 16.34
CA VAL A 13 111.89 -57.90 16.50
C VAL A 13 112.78 -58.14 15.26
N GLU A 14 114.05 -57.70 15.33
CA GLU A 14 115.21 -58.54 14.99
C GLU A 14 116.50 -58.11 15.74
N HIS A 15 117.34 -59.11 16.05
CA HIS A 15 118.44 -59.14 17.01
C HIS A 15 119.79 -58.63 16.47
N GLY A 16 120.69 -58.24 17.38
CA GLY A 16 122.13 -58.12 17.10
C GLY A 16 122.97 -58.15 18.38
N ILE A 17 123.51 -59.32 18.73
CA ILE A 17 124.53 -59.53 19.77
C ILE A 17 125.88 -59.73 19.07
N ARG A 18 126.95 -59.08 19.56
CA ARG A 18 128.34 -59.50 19.27
C ARG A 18 129.25 -59.20 20.48
N GLN A 19 129.76 -60.27 21.09
CA GLN A 19 130.88 -60.29 22.03
C GLN A 19 132.21 -60.35 21.28
N VAL A 20 133.28 -59.74 21.82
CA VAL A 20 134.70 -60.17 21.71
C VAL A 20 135.42 -59.64 22.96
N SER A 21 135.65 -60.49 23.97
CA SER A 21 136.91 -61.20 24.30
C SER A 21 138.03 -60.32 24.87
N SER A 22 138.31 -60.60 26.14
CA SER A 22 139.54 -60.32 26.88
C SER A 22 140.72 -61.14 26.34
N ASN A 23 141.91 -60.55 26.26
CA ASN A 23 143.16 -61.29 26.40
C ASN A 23 144.23 -60.42 27.07
N ASP A 24 144.96 -61.07 27.96
CA ASP A 24 145.93 -60.61 28.95
C ASP A 24 147.35 -60.69 28.35
N PHE A 25 148.21 -59.67 28.52
CA PHE A 25 149.67 -59.85 28.49
C PHE A 25 150.45 -58.61 29.00
N GLY A 26 151.04 -58.76 30.18
CA GLY A 26 152.50 -58.68 30.39
C GLY A 26 153.27 -57.40 30.04
N GLY A 27 153.99 -56.90 31.07
CA GLY A 27 155.43 -56.64 30.90
C GLY A 27 155.87 -55.20 30.72
N SER A 28 156.34 -54.63 31.83
CA SER A 28 157.10 -53.40 31.99
C SER A 28 158.32 -53.27 31.07
N ALA A 29 158.50 -52.09 30.44
CA ALA A 29 159.67 -51.20 30.57
C ALA A 29 159.87 -50.31 29.32
N GLY A 30 159.91 -48.98 29.50
CA GLY A 30 160.44 -48.05 28.48
C GLY A 30 159.68 -46.72 28.33
N ASN A 31 159.84 -45.83 29.32
CA ASN A 31 159.22 -44.50 29.39
C ASN A 31 159.57 -43.58 28.21
N ALA A 32 158.54 -43.13 27.46
CA ALA A 32 158.37 -41.77 26.86
C ALA A 32 157.26 -41.69 25.80
N LEU A 33 156.80 -42.81 25.20
CA LEU A 33 155.82 -42.81 24.09
C LEU A 33 154.35 -43.07 24.48
N ALA A 34 154.06 -43.56 25.69
CA ALA A 34 152.71 -43.96 26.12
C ALA A 34 151.74 -42.78 26.40
N VAL A 35 152.26 -41.55 26.56
CA VAL A 35 151.43 -40.37 26.86
C VAL A 35 150.71 -39.82 25.62
N ALA A 36 151.26 -40.04 24.41
CA ALA A 36 150.67 -39.53 23.17
C ALA A 36 149.46 -40.35 22.68
N ALA A 37 149.52 -41.69 22.79
CA ALA A 37 148.44 -42.59 22.36
C ALA A 37 147.19 -42.53 23.27
N ILE A 38 147.39 -42.34 24.59
CA ILE A 38 146.27 -42.13 25.54
C ILE A 38 145.54 -40.81 25.24
N LYS A 39 146.26 -39.79 24.78
CA LYS A 39 145.67 -38.49 24.43
C LYS A 39 144.80 -38.59 23.16
N GLU A 40 145.28 -39.31 22.15
CA GLU A 40 144.53 -39.52 20.90
C GLU A 40 143.28 -40.37 21.11
N GLN A 41 143.37 -41.47 21.86
CA GLN A 41 142.21 -42.30 22.20
C GLN A 41 141.17 -41.55 23.05
N ARG A 42 141.63 -40.71 23.99
CA ARG A 42 140.77 -39.85 24.81
C ARG A 42 140.13 -38.72 23.99
N ASP A 43 140.82 -38.21 22.97
CA ASP A 43 140.28 -37.21 22.05
C ASP A 43 139.26 -37.81 21.07
N THR A 44 139.44 -39.05 20.60
CA THR A 44 138.45 -39.76 19.78
C THR A 44 137.18 -40.10 20.57
N GLU A 45 137.33 -40.59 21.81
CA GLU A 45 136.20 -40.91 22.70
C GLU A 45 135.44 -39.63 23.10
N LYS A 46 136.16 -38.53 23.33
CA LYS A 46 135.56 -37.21 23.53
C LYS A 46 134.79 -36.73 22.30
N GLN A 47 135.29 -36.95 21.08
CA GLN A 47 134.56 -36.62 19.85
C GLN A 47 133.31 -37.48 19.64
N GLU A 48 133.35 -38.76 19.98
CA GLU A 48 132.17 -39.64 19.96
C GLU A 48 131.13 -39.23 20.99
N LEU A 49 131.56 -38.89 22.21
CA LEU A 49 130.68 -38.31 23.23
C LEU A 49 130.09 -36.97 22.79
N ILE A 50 130.85 -36.12 22.09
CA ILE A 50 130.32 -34.88 21.51
C ILE A 50 129.29 -35.18 20.42
N LYS A 51 129.55 -36.12 19.50
CA LYS A 51 128.59 -36.51 18.45
C LYS A 51 127.32 -37.11 19.03
N LEU A 52 127.45 -37.97 20.03
CA LEU A 52 126.32 -38.58 20.73
C LEU A 52 125.51 -37.53 21.48
N ASN A 53 126.19 -36.60 22.17
CA ASN A 53 125.54 -35.50 22.87
C ASN A 53 124.87 -34.51 21.90
N ASN A 54 125.46 -34.23 20.74
CA ASN A 54 124.83 -33.44 19.67
C ASN A 54 123.58 -34.13 19.10
N ARG A 55 123.60 -35.48 19.00
CA ARG A 55 122.43 -36.26 18.58
C ARG A 55 121.35 -36.31 19.66
N PHE A 56 121.74 -36.40 20.94
CA PHE A 56 120.80 -36.24 22.05
C PHE A 56 120.24 -34.83 22.12
N ALA A 57 121.03 -33.79 21.88
CA ALA A 57 120.55 -32.42 21.78
C ALA A 57 119.54 -32.28 20.64
N ALA A 58 119.83 -32.78 19.44
CA ALA A 58 118.89 -32.79 18.31
C ALA A 58 117.60 -33.58 18.61
N TYR A 59 117.71 -34.70 19.34
CA TYR A 59 116.55 -35.49 19.75
C TYR A 59 115.73 -34.78 20.83
N ILE A 60 116.38 -34.15 21.82
CA ILE A 60 115.75 -33.35 22.86
C ILE A 60 115.05 -32.13 22.23
N ASP A 61 115.69 -31.46 21.28
CA ASP A 61 115.07 -30.35 20.54
C ASP A 61 113.89 -30.82 19.70
N ARG A 62 113.97 -32.02 19.11
CA ARG A 62 112.85 -32.62 18.40
C ARG A 62 111.71 -33.02 19.34
N VAL A 63 112.01 -33.57 20.52
CA VAL A 63 111.02 -33.91 21.54
C VAL A 63 110.37 -32.64 22.09
N LYS A 64 111.15 -31.60 22.43
CA LYS A 64 110.62 -30.30 22.84
C LYS A 64 109.76 -29.65 21.76
N TYR A 65 110.18 -29.75 20.49
CA TYR A 65 109.37 -29.30 19.36
C TYR A 65 108.07 -30.10 19.28
N LEU A 66 108.13 -31.42 19.38
CA LEU A 66 106.95 -32.30 19.33
C LEU A 66 106.02 -32.07 20.53
N GLU A 67 106.55 -31.92 21.74
CA GLU A 67 105.81 -31.56 22.96
C GLU A 67 105.17 -30.18 22.82
N GLY A 68 105.90 -29.20 22.26
CA GLY A 68 105.36 -27.89 21.92
C GLY A 68 104.21 -27.98 20.91
N THR A 69 104.37 -28.76 19.84
CA THR A 69 103.31 -28.96 18.83
C THR A 69 102.13 -29.74 19.39
N ASN A 70 102.34 -30.75 20.23
CA ASN A 70 101.26 -31.50 20.88
C ASN A 70 100.49 -30.61 21.85
N LYS A 71 101.20 -29.78 22.63
CA LYS A 71 100.56 -28.79 23.50
C LYS A 71 99.73 -27.78 22.69
N GLN A 72 100.24 -27.31 21.56
CA GLN A 72 99.48 -26.46 20.64
C GLN A 72 98.27 -27.16 20.03
N LEU A 73 98.41 -28.42 19.62
CA LEU A 73 97.31 -29.22 19.08
C LEU A 73 96.25 -29.50 20.14
N GLN A 74 96.65 -29.70 21.39
CA GLN A 74 95.76 -29.94 22.51
C GLN A 74 94.97 -28.68 22.88
N ILE A 75 95.63 -27.52 22.90
CA ILE A 75 94.94 -26.22 23.04
C ILE A 75 93.93 -26.02 21.91
N LYS A 76 94.31 -26.28 20.65
CA LYS A 76 93.38 -26.17 19.51
C LYS A 76 92.22 -27.17 19.60
N LEU A 77 92.46 -28.38 20.10
CA LEU A 77 91.41 -29.38 20.31
C LEU A 77 90.43 -28.93 21.40
N ASP A 78 90.94 -28.38 22.51
CA ASP A 78 90.13 -27.86 23.61
C ASP A 78 89.34 -26.62 23.18
N GLU A 79 89.94 -25.72 22.39
CA GLU A 79 89.25 -24.58 21.77
C GLU A 79 88.15 -25.03 20.80
N LEU A 80 88.41 -26.02 19.95
CA LEU A 80 87.41 -26.57 19.04
C LEU A 80 86.28 -27.27 19.80
N ARG A 81 86.58 -28.03 20.85
CA ARG A 81 85.57 -28.64 21.72
C ARG A 81 84.74 -27.61 22.46
N SER A 82 85.36 -26.51 22.91
CA SER A 82 84.63 -25.42 23.55
C SER A 82 83.72 -24.67 22.59
N ARG A 83 84.08 -24.56 21.30
CA ARG A 83 83.24 -23.93 20.26
C ARG A 83 82.19 -24.87 19.69
N TRP A 84 82.42 -26.18 19.79
CA TRP A 84 81.48 -27.20 19.35
C TRP A 84 80.20 -27.14 20.20
N GLY A 85 79.06 -27.00 19.55
CA GLY A 85 77.77 -26.73 20.21
C GLY A 85 77.42 -25.25 20.29
N ILE A 86 78.36 -24.38 20.68
CA ILE A 86 78.10 -22.92 20.81
C ILE A 86 77.70 -22.30 19.47
N ASP A 87 78.39 -22.63 18.37
CA ASP A 87 78.05 -22.09 17.04
C ASP A 87 76.68 -22.64 16.55
N SER A 88 76.32 -23.87 16.92
CA SER A 88 75.02 -24.46 16.61
C SER A 88 73.90 -23.86 17.44
N ASP A 89 74.14 -23.61 18.73
CA ASP A 89 73.18 -22.99 19.64
C ASP A 89 72.99 -21.51 19.31
N ARG A 90 74.05 -20.82 18.89
CA ARG A 90 73.98 -19.43 18.39
C ARG A 90 73.16 -19.35 17.12
N LEU A 91 73.42 -20.22 16.13
CA LEU A 91 72.63 -20.28 14.90
C LEU A 91 71.16 -20.60 15.20
N ARG A 92 70.91 -21.53 16.12
CA ARG A 92 69.55 -21.81 16.59
C ARG A 92 68.92 -20.57 17.24
N GLN A 93 69.62 -19.85 18.11
CA GLN A 93 69.10 -18.66 18.78
C GLN A 93 68.80 -17.50 17.82
N GLU A 94 69.58 -17.36 16.74
CA GLU A 94 69.37 -16.35 15.71
C GLU A 94 68.20 -16.73 14.77
N TYR A 95 68.10 -18.00 14.32
CA TYR A 95 67.11 -18.41 13.32
C TYR A 95 65.76 -18.89 13.89
N GLU A 96 65.72 -19.41 15.13
CA GLU A 96 64.47 -19.83 15.79
C GLU A 96 63.44 -18.69 15.89
N PRO A 97 63.77 -17.43 16.28
CA PRO A 97 62.77 -16.35 16.30
C PRO A 97 62.27 -16.01 14.89
N HIS A 98 63.12 -16.07 13.86
CA HIS A 98 62.69 -15.84 12.47
C HIS A 98 61.75 -16.95 11.97
N LEU A 99 62.01 -18.21 12.33
CA LEU A 99 61.12 -19.33 12.00
C LEU A 99 59.77 -19.20 12.73
N ASN A 100 59.79 -18.77 13.99
CA ASN A 100 58.57 -18.54 14.77
C ASN A 100 57.76 -17.34 14.25
N ASP A 101 58.42 -16.25 13.83
CA ASP A 101 57.75 -15.11 13.18
C ASP A 101 57.14 -15.51 11.82
N ALA A 102 57.87 -16.31 11.01
CA ALA A 102 57.34 -16.84 9.76
C ALA A 102 56.12 -17.74 9.98
N ARG A 103 56.16 -18.63 10.99
CA ARG A 103 55.01 -19.44 11.40
C ARG A 103 53.84 -18.57 11.84
N HIS A 104 54.09 -17.55 12.68
CA HIS A 104 53.04 -16.64 13.13
C HIS A 104 52.37 -15.88 11.99
N LYS A 105 53.16 -15.41 11.01
CA LYS A 105 52.63 -14.77 9.79
C LYS A 105 51.80 -15.72 8.94
N ILE A 106 52.20 -16.99 8.81
CA ILE A 106 51.41 -18.02 8.12
C ILE A 106 50.09 -18.26 8.85
N ASP A 107 50.12 -18.38 10.18
CA ASP A 107 48.91 -18.57 10.99
C ASP A 107 47.97 -17.37 10.87
N GLN A 108 48.51 -16.15 10.93
CA GLN A 108 47.75 -14.91 10.75
C GLN A 108 47.14 -14.82 9.34
N ALA A 109 47.92 -15.07 8.29
CA ALA A 109 47.44 -15.07 6.92
C ALA A 109 46.36 -16.14 6.69
N THR A 110 46.50 -17.31 7.31
CA THR A 110 45.51 -18.39 7.26
C THR A 110 44.22 -17.98 7.97
N ALA A 111 44.32 -17.34 9.14
CA ALA A 111 43.16 -16.81 9.86
C ALA A 111 42.45 -15.70 9.08
N ASP A 112 43.19 -14.77 8.47
CA ASP A 112 42.63 -13.67 7.68
C ASP A 112 42.00 -14.18 6.38
N LYS A 113 42.60 -15.18 5.73
CA LYS A 113 41.99 -15.90 4.59
C LYS A 113 40.66 -16.55 5.00
N ALA A 114 40.63 -17.29 6.12
CA ALA A 114 39.41 -17.92 6.60
C ALA A 114 38.31 -16.87 6.91
N ARG A 115 38.69 -15.73 7.52
CA ARG A 115 37.76 -14.60 7.76
C ARG A 115 37.22 -14.02 6.45
N ALA A 116 38.06 -13.85 5.43
CA ALA A 116 37.65 -13.34 4.13
C ALA A 116 36.70 -14.31 3.41
N GLU A 117 36.98 -15.61 3.45
CA GLU A 117 36.11 -16.64 2.88
C GLU A 117 34.72 -16.68 3.54
N ILE A 118 34.67 -16.55 4.88
CA ILE A 118 33.40 -16.46 5.61
C ILE A 118 32.61 -15.21 5.17
N LYS A 119 33.28 -14.05 5.04
CA LYS A 119 32.64 -12.82 4.56
C LYS A 119 32.13 -12.96 3.12
N SER A 120 32.90 -13.58 2.22
CA SER A 120 32.48 -13.85 0.84
C SER A 120 31.22 -14.71 0.80
N LYS A 121 31.23 -15.84 1.50
CA LYS A 121 30.07 -16.76 1.56
C LYS A 121 28.83 -16.09 2.13
N ARG A 122 29.00 -15.23 3.15
CA ARG A 122 27.89 -14.45 3.71
C ARG A 122 27.34 -13.46 2.69
N ALA A 123 28.20 -12.71 2.00
CA ALA A 123 27.78 -11.78 0.97
C ALA A 123 27.08 -12.49 -0.21
N GLU A 124 27.58 -13.66 -0.64
CA GLU A 124 26.94 -14.48 -1.67
C GLU A 124 25.54 -14.95 -1.26
N PHE A 125 25.37 -15.36 0.00
CA PHE A 125 24.07 -15.72 0.55
C PHE A 125 23.11 -14.52 0.58
N ASP A 126 23.59 -13.35 1.01
CA ASP A 126 22.79 -12.12 1.05
C ASP A 126 22.36 -11.71 -0.37
N VAL A 127 23.26 -11.74 -1.35
CA VAL A 127 22.95 -11.47 -2.77
C VAL A 127 21.87 -12.41 -3.31
N LEU A 128 21.94 -13.70 -2.99
CA LEU A 128 20.93 -14.67 -3.41
C LEU A 128 19.56 -14.38 -2.79
N ASN A 129 19.53 -14.00 -1.51
CA ASN A 129 18.30 -13.61 -0.82
C ASN A 129 17.69 -12.35 -1.42
N TYR A 130 18.50 -11.32 -1.67
CA TYR A 130 18.02 -10.10 -2.32
C TYR A 130 17.50 -10.38 -3.73
N ARG A 131 18.16 -11.26 -4.49
CA ARG A 131 17.68 -11.65 -5.82
C ARG A 131 16.31 -12.33 -5.77
N ARG A 132 16.11 -13.28 -4.84
CA ARG A 132 14.79 -13.92 -4.64
C ARG A 132 13.73 -12.89 -4.28
N LEU A 133 14.05 -11.97 -3.38
CA LEU A 133 13.12 -10.90 -3.01
C LEU A 133 12.76 -10.01 -4.21
N CYS A 134 13.73 -9.66 -5.05
CA CYS A 134 13.47 -8.91 -6.29
C CYS A 134 12.57 -9.69 -7.26
N ASP A 135 12.83 -10.99 -7.44
CA ASP A 135 12.03 -11.85 -8.31
C ASP A 135 10.58 -11.97 -7.80
N ASP A 136 10.38 -12.10 -6.49
CA ASP A 136 9.06 -12.12 -5.87
C ASP A 136 8.33 -10.78 -6.09
N VAL A 137 8.97 -9.64 -5.81
CA VAL A 137 8.40 -8.31 -6.05
C VAL A 137 8.02 -8.13 -7.52
N GLN A 138 8.84 -8.63 -8.45
CA GLN A 138 8.55 -8.59 -9.88
C GLN A 138 7.32 -9.44 -10.24
N GLN A 139 7.11 -10.58 -9.59
CA GLN A 139 5.90 -11.39 -9.79
C GLN A 139 4.65 -10.67 -9.27
N TRP A 140 4.70 -10.09 -8.08
CA TRP A 140 3.59 -9.32 -7.50
C TRP A 140 3.20 -8.15 -8.39
N THR A 141 4.19 -7.36 -8.83
CA THR A 141 3.94 -6.20 -9.72
C THR A 141 3.35 -6.61 -11.06
N ASN A 142 3.77 -7.74 -11.64
CA ASN A 142 3.17 -8.27 -12.86
C ASN A 142 1.72 -8.75 -12.65
N ALA A 143 1.44 -9.40 -11.52
CA ALA A 143 0.09 -9.84 -11.17
C ALA A 143 -0.85 -8.63 -10.97
N ASP A 144 -0.38 -7.61 -10.25
CA ASP A 144 -1.13 -6.36 -10.04
C ASP A 144 -1.37 -5.63 -11.35
N ARG A 145 -0.36 -5.56 -12.23
CA ARG A 145 -0.52 -4.98 -13.58
C ARG A 145 -1.56 -5.74 -14.41
N GLY A 146 -1.58 -7.07 -14.32
CA GLY A 146 -2.61 -7.90 -14.96
C GLY A 146 -4.00 -7.57 -14.42
N LYS A 147 -4.14 -7.47 -13.10
CA LYS A 147 -5.41 -7.11 -12.45
C LYS A 147 -5.88 -5.72 -12.86
N ILE A 148 -4.98 -4.72 -12.87
CA ILE A 148 -5.27 -3.36 -13.35
C ILE A 148 -5.79 -3.40 -14.79
N SER A 149 -5.12 -4.12 -15.68
CA SER A 149 -5.57 -4.25 -17.09
C SER A 149 -6.97 -4.87 -17.22
N THR A 150 -7.31 -5.86 -16.39
CA THR A 150 -8.67 -6.44 -16.39
C THR A 150 -9.72 -5.47 -15.88
N LEU A 151 -9.43 -4.73 -14.80
CA LEU A 151 -10.33 -3.73 -14.24
C LEU A 151 -10.56 -2.56 -15.22
N GLU A 152 -9.51 -2.11 -15.91
CA GLU A 152 -9.61 -1.11 -16.96
C GLU A 152 -10.47 -1.57 -18.15
N ALA A 153 -10.41 -2.86 -18.50
CA ALA A 153 -11.27 -3.43 -19.54
C ALA A 153 -12.75 -3.43 -19.11
N THR A 154 -13.05 -3.87 -17.88
CA THR A 154 -14.42 -3.84 -17.34
C THR A 154 -14.94 -2.42 -17.17
N LEU A 155 -14.08 -1.47 -16.81
CA LEU A 155 -14.46 -0.06 -16.69
C LEU A 155 -14.86 0.50 -18.07
N ARG A 156 -14.09 0.21 -19.10
CA ARG A 156 -14.40 0.62 -20.49
C ARG A 156 -15.71 0.03 -20.99
N GLU A 157 -15.98 -1.25 -20.68
CA GLU A 157 -17.25 -1.90 -21.02
C GLU A 157 -18.44 -1.23 -20.30
N ASN A 158 -18.34 -1.03 -18.99
CA ASN A 158 -19.37 -0.34 -18.21
C ASN A 158 -19.60 1.10 -18.68
N GLN A 159 -18.54 1.82 -19.07
CA GLN A 159 -18.65 3.17 -19.64
C GLN A 159 -19.44 3.16 -20.96
N ALA A 160 -19.15 2.21 -21.85
CA ALA A 160 -19.88 2.07 -23.11
C ALA A 160 -21.36 1.71 -22.87
N GLU A 161 -21.66 0.86 -21.88
CA GLU A 161 -23.03 0.52 -21.50
C GLU A 161 -23.78 1.74 -20.94
N LEU A 162 -23.15 2.53 -20.07
CA LEU A 162 -23.74 3.77 -19.56
C LEU A 162 -24.03 4.78 -20.68
N GLU A 163 -23.12 4.95 -21.63
CA GLU A 163 -23.34 5.81 -22.80
C GLU A 163 -24.48 5.31 -23.69
N HIS A 164 -24.65 3.99 -23.82
CA HIS A 164 -25.77 3.40 -24.53
C HIS A 164 -27.11 3.65 -23.79
N LEU A 165 -27.16 3.40 -22.48
CA LEU A 165 -28.35 3.61 -21.67
C LEU A 165 -28.76 5.09 -21.62
N HIS A 166 -27.79 6.01 -21.53
CA HIS A 166 -28.08 7.45 -21.61
C HIS A 166 -28.69 7.85 -22.97
N ARG A 167 -28.21 7.28 -24.08
CA ARG A 167 -28.82 7.52 -25.40
C ARG A 167 -30.26 7.00 -25.45
N LEU A 168 -30.50 5.77 -25.01
CA LEU A 168 -31.85 5.19 -24.98
C LEU A 168 -32.82 5.99 -24.08
N MET A 169 -32.33 6.46 -22.93
CA MET A 169 -33.09 7.32 -22.03
C MET A 169 -33.46 8.64 -22.71
N ASN A 170 -32.50 9.30 -23.38
CA ASN A 170 -32.76 10.55 -24.10
C ASN A 170 -33.75 10.34 -25.26
N ASP A 171 -33.63 9.25 -26.01
CA ASP A 171 -34.57 8.92 -27.09
C ASP A 171 -35.99 8.73 -26.52
N SER A 172 -36.11 8.00 -25.41
CA SER A 172 -37.41 7.81 -24.72
C SER A 172 -37.96 9.12 -24.17
N MET A 173 -37.13 10.00 -23.62
CA MET A 173 -37.54 11.34 -23.16
C MET A 173 -38.05 12.20 -24.31
N ASN A 174 -37.35 12.19 -25.45
CA ASN A 174 -37.78 12.90 -26.66
C ASN A 174 -39.14 12.39 -27.16
N ASP A 175 -39.36 11.07 -27.13
CA ASP A 175 -40.65 10.49 -27.53
C ASP A 175 -41.77 10.84 -26.55
N ILE A 176 -41.51 10.82 -25.23
CA ILE A 176 -42.47 11.31 -24.22
C ILE A 176 -42.84 12.78 -24.49
N GLU A 177 -41.87 13.62 -24.82
CA GLU A 177 -42.13 15.03 -25.13
C GLU A 177 -42.98 15.21 -26.40
N LYS A 178 -42.72 14.43 -27.45
CA LYS A 178 -43.57 14.41 -28.66
C LYS A 178 -45.01 14.03 -28.33
N TYR A 179 -45.24 12.94 -27.61
CA TYR A 179 -46.60 12.50 -27.24
C TYR A 179 -47.31 13.50 -26.33
N ARG A 180 -46.57 14.18 -25.45
CA ARG A 180 -47.11 15.24 -24.60
C ARG A 180 -47.60 16.44 -25.41
N ASN A 181 -46.83 16.84 -26.42
CA ASN A 181 -47.20 17.93 -27.32
C ASN A 181 -48.39 17.54 -28.22
N GLU A 182 -48.42 16.30 -28.71
CA GLU A 182 -49.55 15.77 -29.48
C GLU A 182 -50.84 15.74 -28.64
N MET A 183 -50.76 15.24 -27.40
CA MET A 183 -51.91 15.27 -26.48
C MET A 183 -52.40 16.68 -26.22
N LYS A 184 -51.49 17.64 -25.99
CA LYS A 184 -51.86 19.05 -25.82
C LYS A 184 -52.61 19.58 -27.05
N HIS A 185 -52.10 19.31 -28.26
CA HIS A 185 -52.75 19.74 -29.49
C HIS A 185 -54.15 19.14 -29.64
N LEU A 186 -54.32 17.84 -29.37
CA LEU A 186 -55.62 17.17 -29.41
C LEU A 186 -56.61 17.75 -28.39
N TYR A 187 -56.16 18.09 -27.17
CA TYR A 187 -57.02 18.74 -26.18
C TYR A 187 -57.48 20.14 -26.63
N GLU A 188 -56.59 20.92 -27.23
CA GLU A 188 -56.91 22.23 -27.80
C GLU A 188 -57.92 22.10 -28.96
N GLU A 189 -57.75 21.09 -29.81
CA GLU A 189 -58.66 20.84 -30.93
C GLU A 189 -60.05 20.37 -30.46
N ILE A 190 -60.12 19.46 -29.48
CA ILE A 190 -61.40 19.06 -28.86
C ILE A 190 -62.09 20.26 -28.24
N SER A 191 -61.34 21.12 -27.54
CA SER A 191 -61.90 22.33 -26.92
C SER A 191 -62.44 23.30 -27.97
N ARG A 192 -61.73 23.48 -29.09
CA ARG A 192 -62.20 24.28 -30.23
C ARG A 192 -63.50 23.72 -30.82
N LEU A 193 -63.53 22.42 -31.08
CA LEU A 193 -64.69 21.73 -31.66
C LEU A 193 -65.92 21.77 -30.74
N LEU A 194 -65.73 21.71 -29.43
CA LEU A 194 -66.82 21.88 -28.46
C LEU A 194 -67.44 23.28 -28.54
N VAL A 195 -66.61 24.33 -28.58
CA VAL A 195 -67.09 25.70 -28.73
C VAL A 195 -67.82 25.87 -30.07
N GLU A 196 -67.26 25.32 -31.15
CA GLU A 196 -67.87 25.37 -32.48
C GLU A 196 -69.24 24.66 -32.49
N LEU A 197 -69.33 23.48 -31.86
CA LEU A 197 -70.60 22.75 -31.68
C LEU A 197 -71.63 23.58 -30.90
N ASP A 198 -71.23 24.24 -29.81
CA ASP A 198 -72.11 25.09 -29.02
C ASP A 198 -72.62 26.28 -29.86
N THR A 199 -71.74 26.91 -30.65
CA THR A 199 -72.12 28.02 -31.53
C THR A 199 -73.12 27.61 -32.60
N GLU A 200 -72.92 26.45 -33.25
CA GLU A 200 -73.86 25.91 -34.23
C GLU A 200 -75.18 25.48 -33.59
N THR A 201 -75.14 24.94 -32.37
CA THR A 201 -76.35 24.59 -31.62
C THR A 201 -77.18 25.83 -31.32
N MET A 202 -76.53 26.92 -30.89
CA MET A 202 -77.19 28.21 -30.68
C MET A 202 -77.75 28.81 -31.97
N ALA A 203 -77.01 28.73 -33.08
CA ALA A 203 -77.47 29.18 -34.39
C ALA A 203 -78.72 28.41 -34.84
N ARG A 204 -78.71 27.08 -34.69
CA ARG A 204 -79.87 26.22 -34.99
C ARG A 204 -81.09 26.58 -34.14
N ILE A 205 -80.92 26.75 -32.82
CA ILE A 205 -82.03 27.13 -31.91
C ILE A 205 -82.62 28.48 -32.36
N LYS A 206 -81.78 29.46 -32.70
CA LYS A 206 -82.25 30.75 -33.19
C LYS A 206 -83.09 30.61 -34.46
N THR A 207 -82.63 29.82 -35.44
CA THR A 207 -83.38 29.59 -36.67
C THR A 207 -84.68 28.82 -36.44
N GLU A 208 -84.71 27.88 -35.48
CA GLU A 208 -85.93 27.14 -35.13
C GLU A 208 -86.96 28.06 -34.45
N ASN A 209 -86.51 28.95 -33.56
CA ASN A 209 -87.38 29.94 -32.91
C ASN A 209 -87.96 30.93 -33.93
N GLU A 210 -87.16 31.39 -34.90
CA GLU A 210 -87.62 32.23 -36.00
C GLU A 210 -88.66 31.50 -36.85
N LYS A 211 -88.40 30.23 -37.18
CA LYS A 211 -89.35 29.37 -37.88
C LYS A 211 -90.67 29.22 -37.09
N GLN A 212 -90.61 28.89 -35.81
CA GLN A 212 -91.79 28.72 -34.96
C GLN A 212 -92.60 30.02 -34.89
N THR A 213 -91.92 31.17 -34.74
CA THR A 213 -92.58 32.48 -34.74
C THR A 213 -93.33 32.72 -36.04
N LEU A 214 -92.74 32.38 -37.19
CA LEU A 214 -93.41 32.48 -38.49
C LEU A 214 -94.57 31.48 -38.62
N GLU A 215 -94.39 30.25 -38.14
CA GLU A 215 -95.43 29.22 -38.12
C GLU A 215 -96.64 29.61 -37.27
N GLU A 216 -96.44 30.34 -36.17
CA GLU A 216 -97.52 30.89 -35.32
C GLU A 216 -98.17 32.15 -35.92
N GLN A 217 -97.41 32.98 -36.64
CA GLN A 217 -97.92 34.17 -37.31
C GLN A 217 -98.87 33.83 -38.48
N ILE A 218 -98.60 32.76 -39.23
CA ILE A 218 -99.45 32.32 -40.36
C ILE A 218 -100.92 32.09 -39.95
N PRO A 219 -101.25 31.24 -38.95
CA PRO A 219 -102.63 31.01 -38.55
C PRO A 219 -103.24 32.23 -37.89
N PHE A 220 -102.48 33.02 -37.13
CA PHE A 220 -102.96 34.27 -36.55
C PHE A 220 -103.42 35.26 -37.63
N LEU A 221 -102.58 35.51 -38.64
CA LEU A 221 -102.93 36.39 -39.76
C LEU A 221 -104.09 35.80 -40.58
N SER A 222 -104.12 34.48 -40.78
CA SER A 222 -105.22 33.82 -41.47
C SER A 222 -106.55 33.97 -40.72
N ALA A 223 -106.54 33.84 -39.39
CA ALA A 223 -107.70 34.02 -38.54
C ALA A 223 -108.19 35.47 -38.53
N ILE A 224 -107.28 36.45 -38.48
CA ILE A 224 -107.63 37.87 -38.65
C ILE A 224 -108.30 38.10 -39.99
N HIS A 225 -107.70 37.64 -41.08
CA HIS A 225 -108.30 37.81 -42.41
C HIS A 225 -109.67 37.10 -42.52
N GLU A 226 -109.83 35.92 -41.92
CA GLU A 226 -111.11 35.21 -41.89
C GLU A 226 -112.16 35.97 -41.07
N GLN A 227 -111.77 36.54 -39.94
CA GLN A 227 -112.65 37.39 -39.12
C GLN A 227 -113.05 38.65 -39.86
N GLU A 228 -112.12 39.39 -40.46
CA GLU A 228 -112.40 40.58 -41.27
C GLU A 228 -113.35 40.24 -42.43
N MET A 229 -113.12 39.11 -43.10
CA MET A 229 -114.01 38.63 -44.15
C MET A 229 -115.40 38.25 -43.62
N ASN A 230 -115.50 37.68 -42.42
CA ASN A 230 -116.77 37.37 -41.78
C ASN A 230 -117.51 38.63 -41.32
N GLU A 231 -116.82 39.64 -40.79
CA GLU A 231 -117.41 40.92 -40.42
C GLU A 231 -117.93 41.68 -41.65
N LEU A 232 -117.18 41.68 -42.75
CA LEU A 232 -117.65 42.21 -44.03
C LEU A 232 -118.88 41.44 -44.56
N ARG A 233 -118.93 40.11 -44.35
CA ARG A 233 -120.11 39.29 -44.70
C ARG A 233 -121.31 39.55 -43.80
N THR A 234 -121.13 39.76 -42.50
CA THR A 234 -122.23 40.05 -41.57
C THR A 234 -122.77 41.46 -41.77
N LEU A 235 -121.91 42.45 -42.05
CA LEU A 235 -122.32 43.79 -42.48
C LEU A 235 -123.06 43.77 -43.83
N SER A 236 -122.73 42.82 -44.71
CA SER A 236 -123.43 42.59 -45.98
C SER A 236 -124.71 41.75 -45.84
N SER A 237 -124.93 41.07 -44.71
CA SER A 237 -126.08 40.20 -44.48
C SER A 237 -127.17 40.98 -43.75
N GLY A 238 -128.05 41.58 -44.54
CA GLY A 238 -129.14 42.42 -44.07
C GLY A 238 -130.16 41.71 -43.17
N ASN A 239 -130.86 42.57 -42.43
CA ASN A 239 -132.05 42.31 -41.61
C ASN A 239 -131.84 41.49 -40.34
N ILE A 240 -131.48 42.19 -39.26
CA ILE A 240 -131.94 41.79 -37.93
C ILE A 240 -132.93 42.88 -37.48
N GLY A 241 -134.21 42.52 -37.55
CA GLY A 241 -135.32 43.29 -37.01
C GLY A 241 -135.22 43.29 -35.49
N ILE A 242 -134.44 44.23 -34.97
CA ILE A 242 -134.25 44.42 -33.56
C ILE A 242 -135.16 45.57 -33.13
N ASP A 243 -136.12 45.28 -32.25
CA ASP A 243 -136.84 46.33 -31.53
C ASP A 243 -135.82 47.13 -30.71
N PRO A 244 -135.57 48.42 -31.06
CA PRO A 244 -134.46 49.20 -30.51
C PRO A 244 -134.49 49.24 -28.98
N THR A 245 -135.68 49.24 -28.39
CA THR A 245 -135.84 49.45 -26.94
C THR A 245 -135.41 48.25 -26.08
N THR A 246 -135.64 47.02 -26.56
CA THR A 246 -135.27 45.79 -25.84
C THR A 246 -133.81 45.41 -26.07
N PHE A 247 -133.27 45.74 -27.24
CA PHE A 247 -131.85 45.58 -27.56
C PHE A 247 -130.98 46.57 -26.82
N TYR A 248 -131.27 47.87 -26.86
CA TYR A 248 -130.48 48.84 -26.12
C TYR A 248 -130.52 48.56 -24.61
N LYS A 249 -131.63 48.07 -24.07
CA LYS A 249 -131.71 47.70 -22.64
C LYS A 249 -130.84 46.48 -22.31
N ASN A 250 -130.89 45.41 -23.11
CA ASN A 250 -130.06 44.22 -22.89
C ASN A 250 -128.58 44.50 -23.16
N GLU A 251 -128.25 45.21 -24.23
CA GLU A 251 -126.87 45.60 -24.53
C GLU A 251 -126.31 46.57 -23.50
N LEU A 252 -127.09 47.51 -22.98
CA LEU A 252 -126.63 48.36 -21.89
C LEU A 252 -126.42 47.55 -20.59
N GLN A 253 -127.31 46.61 -20.26
CA GLN A 253 -127.11 45.73 -19.10
C GLN A 253 -125.96 44.73 -19.28
N ARG A 254 -125.63 44.36 -20.51
CA ARG A 254 -124.48 43.52 -20.85
C ARG A 254 -123.19 44.32 -20.76
N ALA A 255 -123.13 45.49 -21.41
CA ALA A 255 -122.02 46.42 -21.34
C ALA A 255 -121.70 46.85 -19.89
N ILE A 256 -122.71 47.11 -19.04
CA ILE A 256 -122.46 47.43 -17.63
C ILE A 256 -121.89 46.23 -16.85
N ARG A 257 -122.31 45.00 -17.17
CA ARG A 257 -121.76 43.78 -16.54
C ARG A 257 -120.34 43.50 -17.02
N GLU A 258 -120.09 43.64 -18.32
CA GLU A 258 -118.75 43.53 -18.92
C GLU A 258 -117.82 44.57 -18.33
N ILE A 259 -118.19 45.85 -18.29
CA ILE A 259 -117.39 46.92 -17.67
C ILE A 259 -117.08 46.61 -16.20
N ARG A 260 -118.04 46.12 -15.42
CA ARG A 260 -117.78 45.73 -14.02
C ARG A 260 -116.80 44.57 -13.92
N ASN A 261 -116.96 43.55 -14.75
CA ASN A 261 -116.08 42.39 -14.79
C ASN A 261 -114.66 42.79 -15.25
N ASP A 262 -114.56 43.72 -16.19
CA ASP A 262 -113.29 44.28 -16.66
C ASP A 262 -112.59 45.07 -15.55
N PHE A 263 -113.33 45.87 -14.77
CA PHE A 263 -112.77 46.55 -13.60
C PHE A 263 -112.34 45.57 -12.49
N GLU A 264 -113.12 44.52 -12.22
CA GLU A 264 -112.74 43.48 -11.25
C GLU A 264 -111.51 42.69 -11.72
N ASN A 265 -111.44 42.32 -13.00
CA ASN A 265 -110.30 41.63 -13.59
C ASN A 265 -109.06 42.52 -13.61
N LEU A 266 -109.19 43.79 -14.00
CA LEU A 266 -108.09 44.76 -13.98
C LEU A 266 -107.55 44.93 -12.56
N SER A 267 -108.43 45.09 -11.57
CA SER A 267 -108.04 45.19 -10.16
C SER A 267 -107.35 43.92 -9.67
N ARG A 268 -107.85 42.74 -10.05
CA ARG A 268 -107.22 41.44 -9.71
C ARG A 268 -105.84 41.29 -10.34
N VAL A 269 -105.70 41.60 -11.62
CA VAL A 269 -104.43 41.53 -12.36
C VAL A 269 -103.43 42.52 -11.77
N GLN A 270 -103.84 43.77 -11.53
CA GLN A 270 -102.98 44.78 -10.90
C GLN A 270 -102.50 44.32 -9.51
N ARG A 271 -103.35 43.65 -8.72
CA ARG A 271 -102.93 43.10 -7.44
C ARG A 271 -101.91 41.96 -7.60
N GLN A 272 -102.15 41.05 -8.53
CA GLN A 272 -101.25 39.93 -8.81
C GLN A 272 -99.88 40.42 -9.33
N GLU A 273 -99.88 41.34 -10.29
CA GLU A 273 -98.66 41.95 -10.82
C GLU A 273 -97.88 42.67 -9.72
N LEU A 274 -98.58 43.35 -8.80
CA LEU A 274 -97.95 44.01 -7.66
C LEU A 274 -97.34 42.99 -6.68
N GLU A 275 -98.04 41.89 -6.40
CA GLU A 275 -97.53 40.78 -5.56
C GLU A 275 -96.30 40.13 -6.19
N GLU A 276 -96.34 39.78 -7.48
CA GLU A 276 -95.21 39.22 -8.22
C GLU A 276 -94.03 40.19 -8.29
N TYR A 277 -94.30 41.48 -8.53
CA TYR A 277 -93.28 42.53 -8.51
C TYR A 277 -92.57 42.62 -7.16
N TYR A 278 -93.34 42.65 -6.06
CA TYR A 278 -92.74 42.69 -4.73
C TYR A 278 -91.98 41.41 -4.42
N GLN A 279 -92.48 40.25 -4.84
CA GLN A 279 -91.81 38.97 -4.63
C GLN A 279 -90.46 38.90 -5.36
N ILE A 280 -90.42 39.27 -6.64
CA ILE A 280 -89.19 39.39 -7.42
C ILE A 280 -88.22 40.36 -6.75
N LYS A 281 -88.71 41.52 -6.29
CA LYS A 281 -87.85 42.51 -5.63
C LYS A 281 -87.29 41.99 -4.31
N THR A 282 -88.07 41.25 -3.52
CA THR A 282 -87.57 40.63 -2.29
C THR A 282 -86.53 39.55 -2.56
N ASP A 283 -86.75 38.70 -3.56
CA ASP A 283 -85.80 37.64 -3.95
C ASP A 283 -84.49 38.24 -4.49
N GLU A 284 -84.58 39.33 -5.26
CA GLU A 284 -83.42 40.07 -5.75
C GLU A 284 -82.59 40.63 -4.59
N VAL A 285 -83.22 41.23 -3.57
CA VAL A 285 -82.54 41.76 -2.38
C VAL A 285 -81.89 40.62 -1.57
N ILE A 286 -82.58 39.48 -1.41
CA ILE A 286 -82.02 38.30 -0.74
C ILE A 286 -80.81 37.75 -1.52
N GLN A 287 -80.91 37.63 -2.84
CA GLN A 287 -79.80 37.21 -3.68
C GLN A 287 -78.62 38.17 -3.62
N GLN A 288 -78.88 39.48 -3.62
CA GLN A 288 -77.83 40.50 -3.53
C GLN A 288 -77.09 40.42 -2.18
N ALA A 289 -77.82 40.23 -1.08
CA ALA A 289 -77.23 40.01 0.24
C ALA A 289 -76.41 38.71 0.31
N GLN A 290 -76.87 37.62 -0.32
CA GLN A 290 -76.13 36.37 -0.41
C GLN A 290 -74.86 36.47 -1.27
N ARG A 291 -74.93 37.20 -2.40
CA ARG A 291 -73.78 37.47 -3.27
C ARG A 291 -72.71 38.26 -2.53
N ALA A 292 -73.10 39.35 -1.84
CA ALA A 292 -72.17 40.14 -1.03
C ALA A 292 -71.48 39.30 0.06
N LYS A 293 -72.21 38.39 0.72
CA LYS A 293 -71.64 37.48 1.72
C LYS A 293 -70.67 36.47 1.11
N ARG A 294 -70.97 35.91 -0.07
CA ARG A 294 -70.06 34.98 -0.78
C ARG A 294 -68.79 35.68 -1.26
N GLU A 295 -68.91 36.90 -1.79
CA GLU A 295 -67.79 37.71 -2.24
C GLU A 295 -66.83 38.03 -1.09
N GLN A 296 -67.36 38.37 0.10
CA GLN A 296 -66.55 38.61 1.30
C GLN A 296 -65.78 37.36 1.76
N VAL A 297 -66.41 36.18 1.72
CA VAL A 297 -65.74 34.91 2.10
C VAL A 297 -64.63 34.53 1.12
N VAL A 298 -64.86 34.69 -0.19
CA VAL A 298 -63.86 34.41 -1.23
C VAL A 298 -62.67 35.38 -1.11
N GLN A 299 -62.93 36.66 -0.83
CA GLN A 299 -61.88 37.65 -0.65
C GLN A 299 -61.04 37.39 0.60
N GLN A 300 -61.65 36.92 1.69
CA GLN A 300 -60.94 36.54 2.91
C GLN A 300 -60.04 35.31 2.70
N GLN A 301 -60.53 34.26 2.02
CA GLN A 301 -59.70 33.10 1.67
C GLN A 301 -58.54 33.45 0.71
N SER A 302 -58.77 34.37 -0.23
CA SER A 302 -57.71 34.88 -1.12
C SER A 302 -56.65 35.68 -0.36
N GLN A 303 -57.04 36.49 0.62
CA GLN A 303 -56.08 37.22 1.47
C GLN A 303 -55.26 36.29 2.36
N GLU A 304 -55.87 35.28 2.98
CA GLU A 304 -55.18 34.28 3.82
C GLU A 304 -54.20 33.41 3.02
N SER A 305 -54.57 32.99 1.81
CA SER A 305 -53.63 32.30 0.91
C SER A 305 -52.48 33.21 0.47
N SER A 306 -52.75 34.49 0.20
CA SER A 306 -51.69 35.45 -0.13
C SER A 306 -50.75 35.75 1.04
N THR A 307 -51.24 35.79 2.29
CA THR A 307 -50.38 36.05 3.47
C THR A 307 -49.51 34.83 3.78
N THR A 308 -50.07 33.63 3.72
CA THR A 308 -49.33 32.37 3.91
C THR A 308 -48.23 32.17 2.85
N ILE A 309 -48.52 32.47 1.58
CA ILE A 309 -47.50 32.45 0.52
C ILE A 309 -46.42 33.51 0.77
N ARG A 310 -46.77 34.70 1.24
CA ARG A 310 -45.77 35.74 1.58
C ARG A 310 -44.88 35.29 2.73
N THR A 311 -45.42 34.67 3.77
CA THR A 311 -44.62 34.19 4.91
C THR A 311 -43.65 33.09 4.50
N THR A 312 -44.09 32.12 3.69
CA THR A 312 -43.19 31.05 3.20
C THR A 312 -42.11 31.60 2.27
N ILE A 313 -42.42 32.59 1.43
CA ILE A 313 -41.42 33.28 0.61
C ILE A 313 -40.40 34.03 1.48
N THR A 314 -40.82 34.70 2.55
CA THR A 314 -39.87 35.39 3.45
C THR A 314 -38.97 34.42 4.21
N GLU A 315 -39.51 33.27 4.63
CA GLU A 315 -38.78 32.24 5.35
C GLU A 315 -37.75 31.55 4.46
N THR A 316 -38.16 31.12 3.26
CA THR A 316 -37.24 30.53 2.25
C THR A 316 -36.15 31.51 1.80
N LYS A 317 -36.46 32.81 1.68
CA LYS A 317 -35.44 33.84 1.41
C LYS A 317 -34.42 33.98 2.53
N LYS A 318 -34.86 33.84 3.78
CA LYS A 318 -33.95 33.87 4.94
C LYS A 318 -33.05 32.63 4.95
N GLU A 319 -33.61 31.45 4.74
CA GLU A 319 -32.84 30.20 4.63
C GLU A 319 -31.79 30.26 3.51
N MET A 320 -32.16 30.82 2.35
CA MET A 320 -31.22 31.04 1.25
C MET A 320 -30.08 31.98 1.65
N ALA A 321 -30.37 33.06 2.37
CA ALA A 321 -29.35 34.00 2.84
C ALA A 321 -28.42 33.37 3.88
N ASP A 322 -28.95 32.56 4.80
CA ASP A 322 -28.17 31.85 5.81
C ASP A 322 -27.23 30.82 5.14
N LEU A 323 -27.74 30.01 4.20
CA LEU A 323 -26.94 29.06 3.42
C LEU A 323 -25.86 29.77 2.58
N GLN A 324 -26.18 30.93 1.99
CA GLN A 324 -25.20 31.72 1.23
C GLN A 324 -24.07 32.23 2.14
N ASN A 325 -24.37 32.62 3.38
CA ASN A 325 -23.39 33.05 4.36
C ASN A 325 -22.49 31.88 4.82
N GLU A 326 -23.08 30.70 5.05
CA GLU A 326 -22.31 29.48 5.36
C GLU A 326 -21.38 29.10 4.20
N TYR A 327 -21.88 29.14 2.96
CA TYR A 327 -21.06 28.89 1.77
C TYR A 327 -19.86 29.83 1.67
N ASN A 328 -20.08 31.14 1.87
CA ASN A 328 -19.00 32.13 1.85
C ASN A 328 -17.98 31.91 2.98
N SER A 329 -18.45 31.52 4.17
CA SER A 329 -17.58 31.18 5.31
C SER A 329 -16.72 29.95 5.03
N HIS A 330 -17.32 28.89 4.46
CA HIS A 330 -16.58 27.70 4.04
C HIS A 330 -15.56 27.99 2.94
N LEU A 331 -15.89 28.86 1.99
CA LEU A 331 -14.97 29.30 0.94
C LEU A 331 -13.75 30.06 1.52
N ALA A 332 -13.98 30.94 2.49
CA ALA A 332 -12.91 31.65 3.19
C ALA A 332 -12.00 30.70 3.97
N ASN A 333 -12.59 29.74 4.70
CA ASN A 333 -11.84 28.71 5.42
C ASN A 333 -11.01 27.83 4.48
N MET A 334 -11.55 27.48 3.30
CA MET A 334 -10.81 26.72 2.29
C MET A 334 -9.59 27.51 1.82
N SER A 335 -9.76 28.78 1.48
CA SER A 335 -8.65 29.65 1.04
C SER A 335 -7.56 29.82 2.10
N GLU A 336 -7.94 29.94 3.39
CA GLU A 336 -6.99 29.99 4.50
C GLU A 336 -6.20 28.67 4.66
N LEU A 337 -6.89 27.53 4.57
CA LEU A 337 -6.26 26.21 4.63
C LEU A 337 -5.30 25.98 3.45
N GLU A 338 -5.69 26.38 2.24
CA GLU A 338 -4.82 26.32 1.06
C GLU A 338 -3.57 27.19 1.25
N SER A 339 -3.73 28.42 1.74
CA SER A 339 -2.58 29.30 2.04
C SER A 339 -1.66 28.70 3.10
N ARG A 340 -2.21 28.07 4.15
CA ARG A 340 -1.43 27.42 5.21
C ARG A 340 -0.69 26.18 4.72
N LEU A 341 -1.31 25.40 3.83
CA LEU A 341 -0.65 24.27 3.19
C LEU A 341 0.51 24.73 2.32
N GLU A 342 0.34 25.83 1.58
CA GLU A 342 1.41 26.36 0.73
C GLU A 342 2.59 26.88 1.55
N THR A 343 2.35 27.56 2.68
CA THR A 343 3.43 27.97 3.59
C THR A 343 4.17 26.76 4.17
N LEU A 344 3.44 25.72 4.60
CA LEU A 344 4.05 24.49 5.15
C LEU A 344 4.85 23.72 4.10
N LYS A 345 4.39 23.69 2.84
CA LYS A 345 5.16 23.10 1.74
C LYS A 345 6.47 23.84 1.54
N ARG A 346 6.43 25.18 1.50
CA ARG A 346 7.62 26.02 1.33
C ARG A 346 8.62 25.84 2.48
N GLU A 347 8.14 25.79 3.72
CA GLU A 347 9.00 25.54 4.88
C GLU A 347 9.67 24.15 4.82
N ASN A 348 8.94 23.12 4.38
CA ASN A 348 9.50 21.78 4.21
C ASN A 348 10.52 21.73 3.06
N THR A 349 10.27 22.39 1.93
CA THR A 349 11.24 22.46 0.83
C THR A 349 12.50 23.19 1.27
N ASP A 350 12.38 24.31 1.98
CA ASP A 350 13.52 25.05 2.51
C ASP A 350 14.34 24.19 3.50
N ALA A 351 13.65 23.37 4.31
CA ALA A 351 14.29 22.43 5.23
C ALA A 351 15.02 21.30 4.48
N ILE A 352 14.42 20.73 3.43
CA ILE A 352 15.06 19.72 2.57
C ILE A 352 16.32 20.31 1.92
N ASP A 353 16.22 21.48 1.30
CA ASP A 353 17.36 22.15 0.66
C ASP A 353 18.50 22.43 1.63
N SER A 354 18.18 22.77 2.88
CA SER A 354 19.16 22.97 3.95
C SER A 354 19.89 21.66 4.30
N ARG A 355 19.15 20.55 4.45
CA ARG A 355 19.74 19.23 4.72
C ARG A 355 20.53 18.68 3.54
N GLU A 356 20.09 18.92 2.32
CA GLU A 356 20.85 18.54 1.12
C GLU A 356 22.18 19.29 1.03
N ARG A 357 22.19 20.59 1.36
CA ARG A 357 23.42 21.38 1.48
C ARG A 357 24.37 20.81 2.53
N GLU A 358 23.86 20.44 3.71
CA GLU A 358 24.67 19.82 4.76
C GLU A 358 25.25 18.47 4.32
N ILE A 359 24.46 17.63 3.64
CA ILE A 359 24.93 16.35 3.08
C ILE A 359 26.04 16.58 2.04
N LEU A 360 25.88 17.58 1.17
CA LEU A 360 26.88 17.93 0.16
C LEU A 360 28.20 18.37 0.82
N GLU A 361 28.13 19.20 1.86
CA GLU A 361 29.29 19.65 2.62
C GLU A 361 30.01 18.47 3.29
N LEU A 362 29.27 17.59 3.96
CA LEU A 362 29.84 16.39 4.60
C LEU A 362 30.50 15.45 3.59
N ARG A 363 29.88 15.26 2.41
CA ARG A 363 30.47 14.48 1.31
C ARG A 363 31.75 15.10 0.77
N SER A 364 31.78 16.42 0.59
CA SER A 364 33.00 17.15 0.18
C SER A 364 34.13 16.99 1.21
N ARG A 365 33.80 17.09 2.50
CA ARG A 365 34.76 16.90 3.58
C ARG A 365 35.30 15.47 3.64
N LEU A 366 34.44 14.47 3.47
CA LEU A 366 34.84 13.07 3.39
C LEU A 366 35.77 12.82 2.21
N ASN A 367 35.44 13.34 1.03
CA ASN A 367 36.30 13.23 -0.15
C ASN A 367 37.66 13.90 0.09
N SER A 368 37.69 15.08 0.70
CA SER A 368 38.94 15.77 1.04
C SER A 368 39.80 14.96 2.02
N LEU A 369 39.18 14.33 3.02
CA LEU A 369 39.87 13.44 3.96
C LEU A 369 40.38 12.16 3.28
N MET A 370 39.62 11.61 2.33
CA MET A 370 40.01 10.45 1.55
C MET A 370 41.25 10.75 0.68
N VAL A 371 41.27 11.91 0.01
CA VAL A 371 42.44 12.35 -0.76
C VAL A 371 43.66 12.53 0.14
N ALA A 372 43.51 13.17 1.30
CA ALA A 372 44.61 13.32 2.26
C ALA A 372 45.10 11.96 2.79
N TYR A 373 44.20 11.00 3.00
CA TYR A 373 44.55 9.65 3.40
C TYR A 373 45.34 8.92 2.31
N ASP A 374 44.88 9.00 1.05
CA ASP A 374 45.58 8.41 -0.10
C ASP A 374 46.99 9.00 -0.27
N GLU A 375 47.15 10.31 -0.06
CA GLU A 375 48.47 10.95 -0.06
C GLU A 375 49.38 10.40 1.05
N ILE A 376 48.86 10.25 2.27
CA ILE A 376 49.62 9.66 3.39
C ILE A 376 49.98 8.20 3.10
N VAL A 377 49.07 7.42 2.51
CA VAL A 377 49.33 6.02 2.11
C VAL A 377 50.41 5.97 1.02
N SER A 378 50.34 6.83 0.01
CA SER A 378 51.36 6.96 -1.03
C SER A 378 52.72 7.34 -0.45
N ASN A 379 52.77 8.33 0.44
CA ASN A 379 53.99 8.75 1.13
C ASN A 379 54.55 7.62 1.99
N LYS A 380 53.70 6.88 2.70
CA LYS A 380 54.10 5.68 3.45
C LYS A 380 54.70 4.62 2.52
N SER A 381 54.05 4.30 1.40
CA SER A 381 54.59 3.34 0.43
C SER A 381 55.92 3.80 -0.17
N SER A 382 56.08 5.11 -0.43
CA SER A 382 57.34 5.69 -0.90
C SER A 382 58.44 5.58 0.17
N LEU A 383 58.13 5.89 1.44
CA LEU A 383 59.08 5.75 2.54
C LEU A 383 59.42 4.28 2.80
N GLU A 384 58.46 3.36 2.70
CA GLU A 384 58.72 1.92 2.78
C GLU A 384 59.64 1.44 1.64
N PHE A 385 59.46 1.99 0.43
CA PHE A 385 60.36 1.77 -0.67
C PHE A 385 61.76 2.33 -0.37
N GLU A 386 61.87 3.57 0.10
CA GLU A 386 63.13 4.21 0.47
C GLU A 386 63.86 3.43 1.58
N ILE A 387 63.15 3.03 2.64
CA ILE A 387 63.66 2.17 3.71
C ILE A 387 64.13 0.84 3.14
N ASN A 388 63.40 0.22 2.21
CA ASN A 388 63.85 -1.00 1.55
C ASN A 388 65.10 -0.77 0.70
N THR A 389 65.23 0.38 0.03
CA THR A 389 66.47 0.72 -0.68
C THR A 389 67.64 0.96 0.28
N TYR A 390 67.42 1.63 1.41
CA TYR A 390 68.42 1.82 2.45
C TYR A 390 68.81 0.50 3.09
N ARG A 391 67.85 -0.39 3.38
CA ARG A 391 68.11 -1.76 3.84
C ARG A 391 68.98 -2.51 2.83
N ARG A 392 68.67 -2.43 1.54
CA ARG A 392 69.48 -3.07 0.49
C ARG A 392 70.89 -2.47 0.39
N LEU A 393 71.03 -1.16 0.62
CA LEU A 393 72.32 -0.48 0.64
C LEU A 393 73.13 -0.89 1.87
N LEU A 394 72.49 -0.95 3.05
CA LEU A 394 73.06 -1.45 4.30
C LEU A 394 73.43 -2.94 4.20
N GLU A 395 72.62 -3.78 3.54
CA GLU A 395 72.97 -5.17 3.23
C GLU A 395 74.16 -5.23 2.25
N SER A 396 74.27 -4.29 1.31
CA SER A 396 75.44 -4.18 0.42
C SER A 396 76.70 -3.64 1.11
N GLU A 397 76.52 -2.87 2.19
CA GLU A 397 77.57 -2.35 3.05
C GLU A 397 77.97 -3.40 4.12
N GLU A 398 77.04 -4.22 4.59
CA GLU A 398 77.29 -5.47 5.32
C GLU A 398 78.02 -6.49 4.45
N LEU A 399 77.83 -6.48 3.13
CA LEU A 399 78.67 -7.24 2.19
C LEU A 399 80.08 -6.64 2.02
N HIS A 400 80.31 -5.37 2.39
CA HIS A 400 81.64 -4.76 2.48
C HIS A 400 82.28 -4.93 3.87
N ALA A 401 81.50 -4.86 4.95
CA ALA A 401 81.94 -5.12 6.33
C ALA A 401 82.02 -6.62 6.67
N GLY A 402 81.34 -7.46 5.89
CA GLY A 402 81.27 -8.93 5.99
C GLY A 402 82.23 -9.67 5.06
N LYS A 403 83.31 -9.03 4.59
CA LYS A 403 84.47 -9.75 4.02
C LYS A 403 85.34 -10.39 5.12
N PHE A 404 84.69 -11.17 6.00
CA PHE A 404 85.22 -12.36 6.65
C PHE A 404 84.03 -13.26 6.99
N GLY A 405 83.56 -14.08 6.04
CA GLY A 405 82.63 -15.18 6.36
C GLY A 405 81.71 -15.71 5.27
N ASN A 406 82.25 -16.52 4.35
CA ASN A 406 81.66 -17.68 3.66
C ASN A 406 80.25 -17.68 3.01
N LYS A 407 80.27 -17.84 1.66
CA LYS A 407 79.52 -18.74 0.73
C LYS A 407 78.13 -19.26 1.18
N VAL A 408 77.07 -19.18 0.36
CA VAL A 408 76.75 -20.15 -0.73
C VAL A 408 75.51 -19.69 -1.57
N SER A 409 75.64 -19.85 -2.89
CA SER A 409 74.67 -20.18 -3.99
C SER A 409 73.33 -19.45 -4.25
N ARG A 410 73.39 -18.66 -5.34
CA ARG A 410 72.48 -18.47 -6.49
C ARG A 410 71.45 -19.59 -6.81
N ILE A 411 70.20 -19.21 -7.13
CA ILE A 411 69.28 -19.70 -8.21
C ILE A 411 68.10 -18.69 -8.33
N VAL A 412 68.05 -17.88 -9.40
CA VAL A 412 67.07 -17.82 -10.51
C VAL A 412 65.60 -17.59 -10.09
N TYR A 413 65.11 -16.37 -10.35
CA TYR A 413 63.70 -16.04 -10.42
C TYR A 413 63.21 -16.28 -11.85
N GLU A 414 62.16 -17.08 -12.00
CA GLU A 414 61.33 -17.07 -13.19
C GLU A 414 59.93 -16.58 -12.85
N ASP A 415 59.48 -15.76 -13.79
CA ASP A 415 58.32 -14.90 -13.87
C ASP A 415 57.01 -15.71 -13.95
N THR A 416 55.92 -15.21 -13.35
CA THR A 416 54.57 -15.67 -13.71
C THR A 416 53.56 -14.52 -13.63
N SER A 417 53.35 -13.90 -14.78
CA SER A 417 52.14 -13.17 -15.13
C SER A 417 50.91 -14.07 -15.17
N ASN A 418 49.76 -13.49 -14.78
CA ASN A 418 48.38 -13.70 -15.24
C ASN A 418 47.93 -15.09 -15.71
N ARG A 419 46.82 -15.58 -15.13
CA ARG A 419 45.71 -16.17 -15.91
C ARG A 419 44.40 -16.22 -15.13
N TYR A 420 43.42 -15.48 -15.64
CA TYR A 420 41.99 -15.81 -15.53
C TYR A 420 41.73 -17.13 -16.26
N GLN A 421 40.90 -18.03 -15.69
CA GLN A 421 39.73 -18.62 -16.37
C GLN A 421 39.03 -19.73 -15.55
N THR A 422 37.69 -19.61 -15.53
CA THR A 422 36.73 -20.68 -15.85
C THR A 422 36.35 -21.69 -14.77
N ILE A 423 35.19 -21.41 -14.15
CA ILE A 423 33.96 -22.24 -14.12
C ILE A 423 34.12 -23.70 -14.57
N GLU A 424 33.85 -24.66 -13.68
CA GLU A 424 32.92 -25.80 -13.88
C GLU A 424 32.86 -26.64 -12.58
N LYS A 425 31.71 -26.66 -11.89
CA LYS A 425 30.68 -27.73 -11.92
C LYS A 425 31.08 -29.03 -11.18
N LYS A 426 30.41 -29.31 -10.04
CA LYS A 426 29.40 -30.38 -9.83
C LYS A 426 29.26 -30.87 -8.38
N HIS A 427 27.99 -31.03 -7.97
CA HIS A 427 27.37 -32.11 -7.15
C HIS A 427 27.94 -32.37 -5.72
N ASP A 428 27.20 -32.70 -4.67
CA ASP A 428 25.80 -33.08 -4.48
C ASP A 428 25.53 -33.33 -2.97
N ILE A 429 24.25 -33.24 -2.56
CA ILE A 429 23.57 -33.98 -1.45
C ILE A 429 24.05 -33.64 -0.01
N ILE A 430 23.19 -33.21 0.94
CA ILE A 430 22.29 -34.03 1.78
C ILE A 430 21.17 -33.16 2.38
N SER A 431 19.94 -33.69 2.30
CA SER A 431 18.72 -33.27 3.00
C SER A 431 18.78 -33.59 4.50
N THR A 432 18.17 -32.76 5.37
CA THR A 432 17.23 -33.22 6.43
C THR A 432 16.47 -32.08 7.10
N ASN A 433 15.20 -32.37 7.38
CA ASN A 433 14.16 -31.62 8.06
C ASN A 433 14.49 -31.22 9.52
N THR A 434 13.92 -30.13 10.04
CA THR A 434 12.78 -30.09 11.00
C THR A 434 12.78 -28.83 11.91
N VAL A 435 11.75 -28.00 11.73
CA VAL A 435 10.74 -27.54 12.72
C VAL A 435 11.16 -26.88 14.07
N SER A 436 10.64 -25.65 14.24
CA SER A 436 10.17 -24.94 15.46
C SER A 436 11.15 -24.45 16.54
N HIS A 437 11.17 -23.13 16.79
CA HIS A 437 10.42 -22.45 17.87
C HIS A 437 10.82 -20.96 17.97
N ARG A 438 9.80 -20.08 17.99
CA ARG A 438 9.81 -18.72 18.60
C ARG A 438 9.71 -18.87 20.14
N PRO A 439 9.83 -17.83 21.01
CA PRO A 439 10.18 -16.41 20.82
C PRO A 439 11.25 -15.92 21.86
N LEU A 440 11.81 -14.70 21.85
CA LEU A 440 11.27 -13.47 22.47
C LEU A 440 12.40 -12.41 22.59
N ILE A 441 11.99 -11.15 22.75
CA ILE A 441 12.71 -9.94 23.23
C ILE A 441 13.22 -8.96 22.15
N SER A 442 12.30 -8.03 21.91
CA SER A 442 12.39 -6.67 21.41
C SER A 442 13.51 -5.83 22.02
N THR A 443 14.18 -5.07 21.16
CA THR A 443 14.70 -3.74 21.52
C THR A 443 14.40 -2.82 20.35
N GLU A 444 13.63 -1.79 20.65
CA GLU A 444 13.04 -0.84 19.71
C GLU A 444 14.09 0.11 19.12
N LEU A 445 14.02 0.33 17.81
CA LEU A 445 14.53 1.56 17.17
C LEU A 445 13.37 2.20 16.37
N PRO A 446 13.16 3.51 16.47
CA PRO A 446 12.02 4.18 15.85
C PRO A 446 12.33 4.48 14.38
N THR A 447 11.70 3.74 13.47
CA THR A 447 11.60 4.13 12.06
C THR A 447 10.33 4.96 11.86
N THR A 448 10.45 6.28 11.96
CA THR A 448 9.43 7.20 11.42
C THR A 448 9.77 7.54 9.98
N SER A 449 9.26 6.73 9.06
CA SER A 449 9.06 7.13 7.67
C SER A 449 7.58 6.97 7.35
N LYS A 450 6.79 7.97 7.74
CA LYS A 450 5.46 8.17 7.19
C LYS A 450 5.64 8.67 5.76
N ILE A 451 5.52 7.75 4.82
CA ILE A 451 5.12 8.07 3.45
C ILE A 451 3.79 8.81 3.58
N SER A 452 3.76 10.09 3.18
CA SER A 452 2.52 10.87 3.11
C SER A 452 1.65 10.29 2.00
N GLN A 453 0.91 9.24 2.34
CA GLN A 453 -0.27 8.82 1.59
C GLN A 453 -1.23 10.01 1.59
N VAL A 454 -1.71 10.37 0.39
CA VAL A 454 -2.92 11.15 0.26
C VAL A 454 -4.02 10.35 0.95
N GLU A 455 -4.41 10.76 2.15
CA GLU A 455 -5.50 10.14 2.90
C GLU A 455 -6.81 10.54 2.21
N MET A 456 -7.28 9.71 1.29
CA MET A 456 -8.67 9.78 0.83
C MET A 456 -9.57 9.60 2.05
N GLN A 457 -10.28 10.65 2.44
CA GLN A 457 -11.21 10.57 3.55
C GLN A 457 -12.46 9.81 3.08
N ALA A 458 -12.63 8.59 3.57
CA ALA A 458 -13.82 7.79 3.34
C ALA A 458 -14.84 8.01 4.46
N LYS A 459 -16.02 8.55 4.12
CA LYS A 459 -17.14 8.68 5.06
C LYS A 459 -18.12 7.53 4.85
N THR A 460 -18.23 6.65 5.83
CA THR A 460 -19.23 5.57 5.83
C THR A 460 -20.42 5.93 6.70
N THR A 461 -21.63 5.86 6.13
CA THR A 461 -22.90 6.05 6.84
C THR A 461 -23.64 4.72 6.96
N PHE A 462 -24.36 4.54 8.06
CA PHE A 462 -25.13 3.33 8.36
C PHE A 462 -26.59 3.71 8.65
N GLN A 463 -27.53 3.03 7.99
CA GLN A 463 -28.96 3.16 8.23
C GLN A 463 -29.53 1.80 8.62
N ARG A 464 -30.28 1.74 9.71
CA ARG A 464 -30.80 0.49 10.28
C ARG A 464 -32.30 0.61 10.50
N SER A 465 -33.03 -0.46 10.20
CA SER A 465 -34.47 -0.57 10.48
C SER A 465 -34.82 -1.98 10.87
N SER A 466 -35.74 -2.16 11.82
CA SER A 466 -36.30 -3.47 12.15
C SER A 466 -37.80 -3.41 12.36
N LYS A 467 -38.48 -4.48 11.96
CA LYS A 467 -39.90 -4.76 12.20
C LYS A 467 -39.99 -5.84 13.27
N GLY A 468 -39.71 -5.43 14.50
CA GLY A 468 -39.74 -6.29 15.67
C GLY A 468 -38.44 -6.27 16.48
N PRO A 469 -38.30 -7.20 17.44
CA PRO A 469 -37.19 -7.23 18.40
C PRO A 469 -35.87 -7.80 17.85
N ILE A 470 -35.85 -8.29 16.60
CA ILE A 470 -34.62 -8.74 15.95
C ILE A 470 -34.13 -7.64 15.02
N TYR A 471 -32.85 -7.29 15.14
CA TYR A 471 -32.21 -6.30 14.28
C TYR A 471 -30.79 -6.73 13.93
N ILE A 472 -30.25 -6.13 12.88
CA ILE A 472 -28.86 -6.30 12.45
C ILE A 472 -28.03 -5.25 13.19
N ASP A 473 -27.21 -5.69 14.14
CA ASP A 473 -26.49 -4.86 15.12
C ASP A 473 -25.13 -4.40 14.63
N ASP A 474 -24.45 -5.20 13.83
CA ASP A 474 -23.19 -4.78 13.20
C ASP A 474 -22.91 -5.59 11.93
N CYS A 475 -22.14 -4.99 11.03
CA CYS A 475 -21.62 -5.65 9.84
C CYS A 475 -20.15 -5.25 9.71
N SER A 476 -19.27 -6.24 9.66
CA SER A 476 -17.83 -5.95 9.60
C SER A 476 -17.48 -5.17 8.32
N PRO A 477 -16.77 -4.03 8.41
CA PRO A 477 -16.41 -3.23 7.24
C PRO A 477 -15.52 -3.98 6.23
N ASP A 478 -14.78 -4.98 6.70
CA ASP A 478 -13.91 -5.86 5.91
C ASP A 478 -14.62 -7.15 5.44
N GLY A 479 -15.93 -7.27 5.67
CA GLY A 479 -16.74 -8.40 5.24
C GLY A 479 -16.53 -9.70 6.04
N LYS A 480 -15.89 -9.65 7.21
CA LYS A 480 -15.66 -10.86 8.02
C LYS A 480 -16.92 -11.49 8.62
N TYR A 481 -17.84 -10.67 9.12
CA TYR A 481 -19.04 -11.15 9.82
C TYR A 481 -20.25 -10.21 9.70
N VAL A 482 -21.44 -10.74 9.99
CA VAL A 482 -22.68 -10.02 10.21
C VAL A 482 -23.24 -10.39 11.59
N THR A 483 -23.70 -9.41 12.38
CA THR A 483 -24.20 -9.62 13.75
C THR A 483 -25.71 -9.41 13.80
N LEU A 484 -26.43 -10.41 14.33
CA LEU A 484 -27.84 -10.29 14.67
C LEU A 484 -27.98 -10.14 16.19
N ALA A 485 -28.92 -9.30 16.63
CA ALA A 485 -29.21 -9.12 18.05
C ALA A 485 -30.71 -9.19 18.34
N ASN A 486 -31.04 -9.74 19.50
CA ASN A 486 -32.40 -9.78 20.05
C ASN A 486 -32.52 -8.74 21.18
N THR A 487 -33.27 -7.65 20.96
CA THR A 487 -33.55 -6.61 21.98
C THR A 487 -34.68 -6.97 22.93
N SER A 488 -35.31 -8.13 22.80
CA SER A 488 -36.33 -8.55 23.76
C SER A 488 -35.71 -8.62 25.17
N LYS A 489 -36.48 -8.22 26.18
CA LYS A 489 -36.04 -8.29 27.58
C LYS A 489 -36.18 -9.70 28.16
N ASN A 490 -37.30 -10.37 27.89
CA ASN A 490 -37.63 -11.68 28.49
C ASN A 490 -38.17 -12.70 27.48
N LYS A 491 -37.83 -12.58 26.19
CA LYS A 491 -38.35 -13.46 25.14
C LYS A 491 -37.27 -13.93 24.18
N ASP A 492 -37.03 -15.24 24.19
CA ASP A 492 -36.24 -15.91 23.18
C ASP A 492 -37.02 -15.98 21.87
N ILE A 493 -36.32 -15.80 20.75
CA ILE A 493 -36.94 -15.73 19.43
C ILE A 493 -36.42 -16.86 18.59
N ASP A 494 -37.36 -17.64 18.06
CA ASP A 494 -37.09 -18.69 17.10
C ASP A 494 -36.90 -18.08 15.72
N LEU A 495 -35.73 -18.28 15.12
CA LEU A 495 -35.36 -17.81 13.78
C LEU A 495 -35.29 -18.98 12.79
N THR A 496 -35.94 -20.10 13.11
CA THR A 496 -36.01 -21.25 12.20
C THR A 496 -36.66 -20.84 10.87
N GLY A 497 -35.98 -21.15 9.76
CA GLY A 497 -36.44 -20.80 8.41
C GLY A 497 -36.12 -19.36 7.99
N TRP A 498 -35.55 -18.54 8.88
CA TRP A 498 -35.12 -17.19 8.54
C TRP A 498 -33.81 -17.24 7.77
N HIS A 499 -33.56 -16.22 6.95
CA HIS A 499 -32.35 -16.13 6.15
C HIS A 499 -31.89 -14.68 6.01
N LEU A 500 -30.58 -14.52 5.90
CA LEU A 500 -29.93 -13.25 5.61
C LEU A 500 -29.68 -13.13 4.12
N LEU A 501 -30.03 -11.98 3.56
CA LEU A 501 -29.68 -11.56 2.21
C LEU A 501 -28.72 -10.39 2.30
N ARG A 502 -27.57 -10.49 1.65
CA ARG A 502 -26.61 -9.39 1.55
C ARG A 502 -26.29 -9.09 0.09
N LYS A 503 -26.52 -7.85 -0.32
CA LYS A 503 -26.16 -7.31 -1.62
C LYS A 503 -25.04 -6.29 -1.44
N VAL A 504 -23.93 -6.48 -2.15
CA VAL A 504 -22.78 -5.56 -2.17
C VAL A 504 -22.70 -4.95 -3.56
N ASP A 505 -22.92 -3.64 -3.65
CA ASP A 505 -22.97 -2.88 -4.90
C ASP A 505 -23.92 -3.55 -5.93
N ASN A 506 -23.43 -3.82 -7.14
CA ASN A 506 -24.17 -4.51 -8.20
C ASN A 506 -23.83 -6.01 -8.29
N SER A 507 -23.27 -6.60 -7.23
CA SER A 507 -22.90 -8.02 -7.19
C SER A 507 -24.11 -8.94 -6.96
N GLN A 508 -23.91 -10.23 -7.20
CA GLN A 508 -24.88 -11.28 -6.88
C GLN A 508 -25.18 -11.29 -5.37
N GLU A 509 -26.45 -11.50 -5.01
CA GLU A 509 -26.88 -11.52 -3.60
C GLU A 509 -26.40 -12.79 -2.89
N ILE A 510 -25.81 -12.61 -1.71
CA ILE A 510 -25.39 -13.69 -0.82
C ILE A 510 -26.57 -14.04 0.08
N THR A 511 -27.02 -15.30 0.02
CA THR A 511 -28.11 -15.81 0.85
C THR A 511 -27.58 -16.79 1.88
N PHE A 512 -27.76 -16.49 3.17
CA PHE A 512 -27.42 -17.40 4.26
C PHE A 512 -28.68 -17.84 5.00
N PRO A 513 -29.10 -19.12 4.87
CA PRO A 513 -30.16 -19.67 5.69
C PRO A 513 -29.66 -19.91 7.11
N LEU A 514 -30.41 -19.44 8.11
CA LEU A 514 -30.11 -19.75 9.51
C LEU A 514 -30.33 -21.25 9.78
N PRO A 515 -29.53 -21.87 10.67
CA PRO A 515 -29.68 -23.28 11.00
C PRO A 515 -31.09 -23.62 11.50
N PRO A 516 -31.60 -24.83 11.23
CA PRO A 516 -32.88 -25.27 11.76
C PRO A 516 -32.85 -25.29 13.29
N ASN A 517 -33.97 -24.95 13.93
CA ASN A 517 -34.13 -24.84 15.39
C ASN A 517 -33.21 -23.78 16.05
N PHE A 518 -32.77 -22.77 15.30
CA PHE A 518 -31.93 -21.70 15.85
C PHE A 518 -32.77 -20.69 16.64
N LYS A 519 -32.57 -20.66 17.96
CA LYS A 519 -33.22 -19.71 18.88
C LYS A 519 -32.22 -18.69 19.39
N LEU A 520 -32.50 -17.41 19.14
CA LEU A 520 -31.70 -16.31 19.67
C LEU A 520 -32.26 -15.85 21.01
N GLN A 521 -31.48 -16.08 22.08
CA GLN A 521 -31.86 -15.75 23.44
C GLN A 521 -32.11 -14.25 23.63
N SER A 522 -32.99 -13.93 24.57
CA SER A 522 -33.31 -12.56 24.96
C SER A 522 -32.05 -11.78 25.36
N GLY A 523 -31.83 -10.59 24.77
CA GLY A 523 -30.68 -9.74 25.07
C GLY A 523 -29.33 -10.26 24.56
N LYS A 524 -29.31 -11.33 23.74
CA LYS A 524 -28.08 -11.89 23.15
C LYS A 524 -27.92 -11.47 21.69
N ASN A 525 -26.68 -11.54 21.23
CA ASN A 525 -26.30 -11.41 19.84
C ASN A 525 -25.62 -12.68 19.33
N VAL A 526 -25.59 -12.82 18.02
CA VAL A 526 -24.88 -13.90 17.31
C VAL A 526 -24.12 -13.28 16.15
N LYS A 527 -22.83 -13.59 16.05
CA LYS A 527 -22.03 -13.25 14.88
C LYS A 527 -22.06 -14.41 13.90
N ILE A 528 -22.18 -14.08 12.62
CA ILE A 528 -22.20 -15.03 11.52
C ILE A 528 -20.97 -14.73 10.65
N TYR A 529 -19.94 -15.54 10.80
CA TYR A 529 -18.65 -15.35 10.12
C TYR A 529 -18.66 -15.96 8.72
N ALA A 530 -17.93 -15.34 7.79
CA ALA A 530 -17.58 -16.00 6.54
C ALA A 530 -16.56 -17.14 6.79
N GLY A 531 -16.50 -18.10 5.86
CA GLY A 531 -15.56 -19.22 5.88
C GLY A 531 -14.11 -18.77 5.94
N GLY A 532 -13.31 -19.48 6.73
CA GLY A 532 -11.89 -19.17 6.96
C GLY A 532 -11.62 -18.21 8.11
N HIS A 533 -12.65 -17.66 8.76
CA HIS A 533 -12.50 -16.85 9.98
C HIS A 533 -12.85 -17.65 11.25
N ASN A 534 -12.10 -17.38 12.33
CA ASN A 534 -12.30 -18.06 13.61
C ASN A 534 -13.50 -17.47 14.36
N ARG A 535 -14.32 -18.34 14.94
CA ARG A 535 -15.39 -17.95 15.86
C ARG A 535 -14.80 -17.47 17.19
N GLU A 536 -15.37 -16.40 17.72
CA GLU A 536 -15.01 -15.88 19.05
C GLU A 536 -15.81 -16.58 20.15
N HIS A 537 -17.09 -16.86 19.90
CA HIS A 537 -17.99 -17.52 20.85
C HIS A 537 -18.58 -18.82 20.28
N SER A 538 -18.90 -19.76 21.17
CA SER A 538 -19.52 -21.04 20.79
C SER A 538 -20.93 -20.89 20.20
N SER A 539 -21.61 -19.79 20.51
CA SER A 539 -22.91 -19.41 19.96
C SER A 539 -22.84 -18.82 18.55
N ASP A 540 -21.64 -18.49 18.06
CA ASP A 540 -21.45 -17.89 16.74
C ASP A 540 -21.59 -18.92 15.61
N LEU A 541 -22.07 -18.45 14.48
CA LEU A 541 -22.28 -19.23 13.27
C LEU A 541 -21.17 -18.95 12.27
N VAL A 542 -20.93 -19.92 11.37
CA VAL A 542 -20.01 -19.76 10.24
C VAL A 542 -20.74 -20.18 8.98
N TYR A 543 -20.61 -19.38 7.92
CA TYR A 543 -21.05 -19.73 6.59
C TYR A 543 -19.85 -20.16 5.74
N PRO A 544 -19.56 -21.48 5.65
CA PRO A 544 -18.33 -21.97 5.03
C PRO A 544 -18.30 -21.85 3.50
N GLN A 545 -19.43 -21.54 2.85
CA GLN A 545 -19.52 -21.46 1.38
C GLN A 545 -19.00 -20.13 0.82
N ILE A 546 -18.83 -19.12 1.66
CA ILE A 546 -18.27 -17.82 1.27
C ILE A 546 -16.98 -17.58 2.04
N ASN A 547 -16.02 -16.90 1.42
CA ASN A 547 -14.77 -16.48 2.09
C ASN A 547 -14.87 -15.04 2.63
N SER A 548 -15.93 -14.30 2.28
CA SER A 548 -16.23 -12.95 2.78
C SER A 548 -17.71 -12.63 2.52
N TRP A 549 -18.32 -11.84 3.40
CA TRP A 549 -19.63 -11.20 3.20
C TRP A 549 -19.58 -10.02 2.22
N GLY A 550 -18.40 -9.69 1.69
CA GLY A 550 -18.19 -8.64 0.69
C GLY A 550 -17.93 -7.26 1.29
N THR A 551 -17.06 -6.52 0.61
CA THR A 551 -16.69 -5.12 0.88
C THR A 551 -17.03 -4.29 -0.36
N GLY A 552 -17.59 -3.10 -0.16
CA GLY A 552 -18.11 -2.28 -1.25
C GLY A 552 -18.61 -0.92 -0.81
N VAL A 553 -19.14 -0.15 -1.76
CA VAL A 553 -19.54 1.26 -1.59
C VAL A 553 -20.97 1.35 -1.04
N ASN A 554 -21.89 0.55 -1.56
CA ASN A 554 -23.30 0.50 -1.18
C ASN A 554 -23.68 -0.94 -0.84
N ILE A 555 -23.87 -1.22 0.44
CA ILE A 555 -24.13 -2.56 0.94
C ILE A 555 -25.49 -2.57 1.63
N VAL A 556 -26.35 -3.50 1.23
CA VAL A 556 -27.67 -3.70 1.83
C VAL A 556 -27.74 -5.13 2.38
N THR A 557 -27.92 -5.25 3.69
CA THR A 557 -28.12 -6.54 4.37
C THR A 557 -29.54 -6.57 4.94
N ARG A 558 -30.30 -7.62 4.61
CA ARG A 558 -31.70 -7.80 5.02
C ARG A 558 -31.87 -9.15 5.69
N LEU A 559 -32.70 -9.19 6.72
CA LEU A 559 -33.11 -10.40 7.41
C LEU A 559 -34.57 -10.67 7.08
N LEU A 560 -34.83 -11.83 6.51
CA LEU A 560 -36.17 -12.27 6.11
C LEU A 560 -36.62 -13.44 6.99
N ASN A 561 -37.90 -13.48 7.31
CA ASN A 561 -38.47 -14.64 8.00
C ASN A 561 -38.74 -15.81 7.04
N ASP A 562 -39.29 -16.89 7.59
CA ASP A 562 -39.76 -18.08 6.88
C ASP A 562 -40.83 -17.80 5.80
N GLN A 563 -41.52 -16.67 5.87
CA GLN A 563 -42.52 -16.20 4.90
C GLN A 563 -41.95 -15.21 3.87
N ASN A 564 -40.63 -15.01 3.81
CA ASN A 564 -39.96 -14.00 2.98
C ASN A 564 -40.37 -12.54 3.28
N GLU A 565 -40.88 -12.26 4.47
CA GLU A 565 -41.11 -10.90 4.94
C GLU A 565 -39.83 -10.30 5.52
N GLU A 566 -39.49 -9.09 5.08
CA GLU A 566 -38.35 -8.34 5.60
C GLU A 566 -38.58 -7.91 7.06
N LYS A 567 -37.77 -8.44 7.99
CA LYS A 567 -37.82 -8.15 9.43
C LYS A 567 -36.74 -7.19 9.90
N ALA A 568 -35.58 -7.13 9.26
CA ALA A 568 -34.57 -6.12 9.57
C ALA A 568 -33.72 -5.79 8.36
N THR A 569 -33.26 -4.55 8.28
CA THR A 569 -32.44 -4.04 7.19
C THR A 569 -31.33 -3.15 7.72
N HIS A 570 -30.14 -3.33 7.16
CA HIS A 570 -28.94 -2.57 7.42
C HIS A 570 -28.33 -2.12 6.11
N ILE A 571 -28.27 -0.81 5.90
CA ILE A 571 -27.71 -0.17 4.71
C ILE A 571 -26.41 0.53 5.12
N GLN A 572 -25.32 0.22 4.45
CA GLN A 572 -24.03 0.85 4.61
C GLN A 572 -23.66 1.55 3.31
N LYS A 573 -23.35 2.85 3.38
CA LYS A 573 -22.91 3.66 2.23
C LYS A 573 -21.60 4.36 2.53
N THR A 574 -20.56 4.05 1.78
CA THR A 574 -19.24 4.68 1.88
C THR A 574 -19.06 5.66 0.73
N VAL A 575 -18.72 6.92 1.05
CA VAL A 575 -18.38 7.95 0.06
C VAL A 575 -16.90 8.28 0.21
N TYR A 576 -16.15 8.18 -0.88
CA TYR A 576 -14.75 8.54 -0.94
C TYR A 576 -14.65 9.99 -1.40
N ALA A 577 -14.16 10.89 -0.53
CA ALA A 577 -13.77 12.23 -0.93
C ALA A 577 -12.34 12.19 -1.49
N ALA A 578 -12.15 12.84 -2.64
CA ALA A 578 -10.85 12.99 -3.29
C ALA A 578 -10.00 14.08 -2.62
#